data_AF-A9P6R0-F1
#
_entry.id   AF-A9P6R0-F1
#
_cell.length_a   1.000
_cell.length_b   1.000
_cell.length_c   1.000
_cell.angle_alpha   90.00
_cell.angle_beta   90.00
_cell.angle_gamma   90.00
#
_symmetry.space_group_name_H-M   'P 1'
#
loop_
_entity.id
_entity.type
_entity.pdbx_description
1 polymer ?
#
loop_
_entity_poly.entity_id
_entity_poly.type
_entity_poly.pdbx_seq_one_letter_code
_entity_poly.pdbx_strand_id
1 'polypeptide(L)'
;MVRVIVGKAEDPWCEINLTAEDVEDWKKGVDIAEEKLKEVLQLPPITIESCHEREDGDLAWDEITFEEEVDGRYYHSVVMALHRIREDFVKKQRKMKHLDWYLTVKKTSDQRNPKYYI
;
A
#
# COMPACT_ATOMS: atom_id res chain seq x y z
N MET A 1 24.72 -6.04 -6.13
CA MET A 1 23.77 -5.23 -5.34
C MET A 1 22.80 -4.74 -6.38
N VAL A 2 21.55 -5.16 -6.30
CA VAL A 2 20.58 -5.00 -7.37
C VAL A 2 19.68 -3.82 -7.05
N ARG A 3 19.60 -2.87 -7.98
CA ARG A 3 18.60 -1.79 -7.92
C ARG A 3 17.30 -2.26 -8.55
N VAL A 4 16.21 -2.08 -7.81
CA VAL A 4 14.85 -2.42 -8.21
C VAL A 4 14.06 -1.13 -8.32
N ILE A 5 13.39 -0.96 -9.45
CA ILE A 5 12.54 0.20 -9.73
C ILE A 5 11.11 -0.33 -9.87
N VAL A 6 10.20 0.21 -9.07
CA VAL A 6 8.77 -0.10 -9.12
C VAL A 6 8.04 1.12 -9.68
N GLY A 7 7.24 0.93 -10.71
CA GLY A 7 6.57 2.00 -11.45
C GLY A 7 7.07 2.15 -12.88
N LYS A 8 6.67 3.24 -13.53
CA LYS A 8 7.18 3.60 -14.86
C LYS A 8 8.60 4.14 -14.75
N ALA A 9 9.44 3.84 -15.74
CA ALA A 9 10.82 4.33 -15.76
C ALA A 9 10.93 5.87 -15.72
N GLU A 10 9.92 6.59 -16.23
CA GLU A 10 9.88 8.05 -16.24
C GLU A 10 9.36 8.66 -14.92
N ASP A 11 8.56 7.90 -14.16
CA ASP A 11 7.95 8.31 -12.89
C ASP A 11 7.83 7.10 -11.95
N PRO A 12 8.95 6.70 -11.32
CA PRO A 12 8.98 5.52 -10.47
C PRO A 12 8.28 5.80 -9.15
N TRP A 13 7.45 4.85 -8.71
CA TRP A 13 6.81 4.88 -7.39
C TRP A 13 7.83 4.76 -6.26
N CYS A 14 8.85 3.92 -6.47
CA CYS A 14 9.97 3.79 -5.55
C CYS A 14 11.16 3.11 -6.22
N GLU A 15 12.31 3.31 -5.60
CA GLU A 15 13.55 2.64 -5.96
C GLU A 15 14.19 2.09 -4.69
N ILE A 16 14.56 0.82 -4.71
CA ILE A 16 15.20 0.15 -3.57
C ILE A 16 16.45 -0.60 -4.04
N ASN A 17 17.36 -0.83 -3.10
CA ASN A 17 18.52 -1.67 -3.33
C ASN A 17 18.42 -2.96 -2.52
N LEU A 18 18.54 -4.10 -3.20
CA LEU A 18 18.58 -5.44 -2.60
C LEU A 18 19.94 -6.09 -2.80
N THR A 19 20.45 -6.73 -1.77
CA THR A 19 21.67 -7.53 -1.81
C THR A 19 21.32 -9.01 -1.90
N ALA A 20 22.29 -9.86 -2.27
CA ALA A 20 22.09 -11.32 -2.31
C ALA A 20 21.80 -11.91 -0.92
N GLU A 21 22.34 -11.30 0.13
CA GLU A 21 22.08 -11.67 1.52
C GLU A 21 20.64 -11.36 1.93
N ASP A 22 20.08 -10.24 1.44
CA ASP A 22 18.69 -9.86 1.74
C ASP A 22 17.69 -10.91 1.23
N VAL A 23 17.98 -11.57 0.11
CA VAL A 23 17.07 -12.52 -0.55
C VAL A 23 17.48 -13.99 -0.40
N GLU A 24 18.45 -14.27 0.48
CA GLU A 24 18.96 -15.63 0.70
C GLU A 24 17.85 -16.55 1.24
N ASP A 25 17.08 -16.06 2.22
CA ASP A 25 15.94 -16.74 2.83
C ASP A 25 14.62 -16.21 2.25
N TRP A 26 13.77 -17.13 1.80
CA TRP A 26 12.50 -16.82 1.13
C TRP A 26 11.49 -16.05 1.99
N LYS A 27 11.47 -16.23 3.33
CA LYS A 27 10.57 -15.49 4.23
C LYS A 27 11.19 -14.16 4.63
N LYS A 28 12.44 -14.21 5.12
CA LYS A 28 13.11 -12.99 5.59
C LYS A 28 13.33 -11.99 4.48
N GLY A 29 13.57 -12.44 3.25
CA GLY A 29 13.73 -11.55 2.12
C GLY A 29 12.47 -10.81 1.72
N VAL A 30 11.28 -11.40 1.95
CA VAL A 30 10.02 -10.67 1.79
C VAL A 30 9.90 -9.59 2.86
N ASP A 31 10.21 -9.90 4.12
CA ASP A 31 10.11 -8.96 5.22
C ASP A 31 11.10 -7.79 5.06
N ILE A 32 12.35 -8.05 4.66
CA ILE A 32 13.37 -7.04 4.39
C ILE A 32 12.97 -6.16 3.19
N ALA A 33 12.50 -6.77 2.10
CA ALA A 33 12.02 -6.02 0.94
C ALA A 33 10.80 -5.14 1.31
N GLU A 34 9.90 -5.65 2.15
CA GLU A 34 8.74 -4.91 2.64
C GLU A 34 9.14 -3.69 3.47
N GLU A 35 10.10 -3.84 4.40
CA GLU A 35 10.61 -2.72 5.19
C GLU A 35 11.26 -1.65 4.30
N LYS A 36 12.17 -2.05 3.41
CA LYS A 36 12.84 -1.14 2.48
C LYS A 36 11.84 -0.42 1.56
N LEU A 37 10.83 -1.13 1.06
CA LEU A 37 9.77 -0.53 0.24
C LEU A 37 8.99 0.48 1.07
N LYS A 38 8.57 0.16 2.30
CA LYS A 38 7.78 1.06 3.15
C LYS A 38 8.51 2.37 3.49
N GLU A 39 9.84 2.38 3.53
CA GLU A 39 10.62 3.59 3.79
C GLU A 39 10.59 4.59 2.63
N VAL A 40 10.61 4.08 1.39
CA VAL A 40 10.74 4.91 0.18
C VAL A 40 9.39 5.14 -0.50
N LEU A 41 8.48 4.17 -0.38
CA LEU A 41 7.22 4.14 -1.11
C LEU A 41 6.25 5.18 -0.57
N GLN A 42 5.90 6.12 -1.45
CA GLN A 42 4.90 7.14 -1.14
C GLN A 42 3.51 6.64 -1.51
N LEU A 43 2.77 6.17 -0.51
CA LEU A 43 1.37 5.80 -0.68
C LEU A 43 0.48 7.04 -0.64
N PRO A 44 -0.56 7.11 -1.49
CA PRO A 44 -1.53 8.19 -1.46
C PRO A 44 -2.24 8.25 -0.09
N PRO A 45 -2.55 9.45 0.41
CA PRO A 45 -3.21 9.58 1.71
C PRO A 45 -4.63 8.99 1.67
N ILE A 46 -4.97 8.25 2.71
CA ILE A 46 -6.34 7.74 2.93
C ILE A 46 -7.01 8.64 3.98
N THR A 47 -7.90 9.53 3.56
CA THR A 47 -8.70 10.37 4.46
C THR A 47 -10.19 10.01 4.33
N ILE A 48 -11.02 10.49 5.26
CA ILE A 48 -12.48 10.31 5.18
C ILE A 48 -13.02 10.97 3.90
N GLU A 49 -12.48 12.12 3.54
CA GLU A 49 -12.90 12.91 2.38
C GLU A 49 -12.58 12.20 1.06
N SER A 50 -11.40 11.57 0.95
CA SER A 50 -10.95 10.90 -0.27
C SER A 50 -11.25 9.38 -0.30
N CYS A 51 -11.83 8.81 0.75
CA CYS A 51 -11.95 7.35 0.85
C CYS A 51 -12.82 6.71 -0.24
N HIS A 52 -13.76 7.48 -0.83
CA HIS A 52 -14.66 7.02 -1.90
C HIS A 52 -14.18 7.37 -3.31
N GLU A 53 -13.12 8.17 -3.46
CA GLU A 53 -12.63 8.61 -4.78
C GLU A 53 -11.99 7.48 -5.59
N ARG A 54 -11.65 6.37 -4.93
CA ARG A 54 -11.00 5.21 -5.54
C ARG A 54 -11.77 3.92 -5.28
N GLU A 55 -11.85 3.07 -6.29
CA GLU A 55 -12.30 1.69 -6.11
C GLU A 55 -11.36 0.94 -5.15
N ASP A 56 -11.91 -0.01 -4.40
CA ASP A 56 -11.11 -0.86 -3.51
C ASP A 56 -10.05 -1.59 -4.34
N GLY A 57 -8.76 -1.29 -4.09
CA GLY A 57 -7.65 -1.95 -4.78
C GLY A 57 -7.05 -1.18 -5.96
N ASP A 58 -7.36 0.11 -6.09
CA ASP A 58 -6.75 1.06 -7.04
C ASP A 58 -5.30 1.44 -6.68
N LEU A 59 -4.50 0.40 -6.45
CA LEU A 59 -3.06 0.49 -6.25
C LEU A 59 -2.44 -0.58 -7.15
N ALA A 60 -2.21 -0.20 -8.40
CA ALA A 60 -1.54 -1.00 -9.41
C ALA A 60 -0.09 -0.52 -9.52
N TRP A 61 0.85 -1.44 -9.40
CA TRP A 61 2.28 -1.13 -9.31
C TRP A 61 2.97 -0.88 -10.65
N ASP A 62 2.22 -0.60 -11.72
CA ASP A 62 2.67 -0.52 -13.12
C ASP A 62 3.66 -1.66 -13.48
N GLU A 63 4.96 -1.35 -13.53
CA GLU A 63 6.03 -2.29 -13.89
C GLU A 63 7.05 -2.46 -12.76
N ILE A 64 7.72 -3.62 -12.72
CA ILE A 64 8.86 -3.88 -11.83
C ILE A 64 10.05 -4.15 -12.72
N THR A 65 11.08 -3.30 -12.62
CA THR A 65 12.31 -3.43 -13.42
C THR A 65 13.52 -3.60 -12.52
N PHE A 66 14.49 -4.38 -12.99
CA PHE A 66 15.74 -4.67 -12.31
C PHE A 66 16.89 -4.21 -13.20
N GLU A 67 17.86 -3.48 -12.64
CA GLU A 67 19.03 -3.01 -13.41
C GLU A 67 20.01 -4.15 -13.76
N GLU A 68 20.04 -5.22 -12.95
CA GLU A 68 20.88 -6.41 -13.15
C GLU A 68 19.99 -7.64 -13.41
N GLU A 69 20.55 -8.65 -14.10
CA GLU A 69 19.87 -9.94 -14.26
C GLU A 69 19.76 -10.62 -12.89
N VAL A 70 18.53 -10.91 -12.47
CA VAL A 70 18.23 -11.45 -11.13
C VAL A 70 17.54 -12.80 -11.16
N ASP A 71 17.84 -13.60 -10.13
CA ASP A 71 17.14 -14.83 -9.83
C ASP A 71 15.67 -14.60 -9.43
N GLY A 72 14.86 -15.66 -9.57
CA GLY A 72 13.46 -15.65 -9.15
C GLY A 72 13.22 -15.36 -7.66
N ARG A 73 14.25 -15.44 -6.81
CA ARG A 73 14.19 -15.05 -5.40
C ARG A 73 13.97 -13.55 -5.22
N TYR A 74 14.66 -12.72 -6.01
CA TYR A 74 14.47 -11.27 -5.97
C TYR A 74 13.05 -10.89 -6.42
N TYR A 75 12.59 -11.49 -7.53
CA TYR A 75 11.22 -11.32 -7.99
C TYR A 75 10.21 -11.72 -6.90
N HIS A 76 10.38 -12.87 -6.27
CA HIS A 76 9.49 -13.34 -5.22
C HIS A 76 9.44 -12.35 -4.04
N SER A 77 10.59 -11.94 -3.52
CA SER A 77 10.69 -11.02 -2.39
C SER A 77 9.98 -9.69 -2.68
N VAL A 78 10.27 -9.07 -3.84
CA VAL A 78 9.70 -7.78 -4.23
C VAL A 78 8.19 -7.89 -4.47
N VAL A 79 7.74 -8.87 -5.26
CA VAL A 79 6.33 -9.02 -5.62
C VAL A 79 5.48 -9.32 -4.38
N MET A 80 5.94 -10.22 -3.50
CA MET A 80 5.23 -10.54 -2.27
C MET A 80 5.18 -9.36 -1.30
N ALA A 81 6.28 -8.60 -1.18
CA ALA A 81 6.31 -7.40 -0.36
C ALA A 81 5.32 -6.34 -0.86
N LEU A 82 5.33 -6.05 -2.17
CA LEU A 82 4.37 -5.12 -2.80
C LEU A 82 2.91 -5.60 -2.66
N HIS A 83 2.68 -6.91 -2.72
CA HIS A 83 1.37 -7.50 -2.50
C HIS A 83 0.88 -7.24 -1.05
N ARG A 84 1.72 -7.50 -0.04
CA ARG A 84 1.38 -7.24 1.37
C ARG A 84 1.10 -5.76 1.63
N ILE A 85 1.91 -4.87 1.08
CA ILE A 85 1.72 -3.41 1.20
C ILE A 85 0.35 -3.00 0.61
N ARG A 86 0.00 -3.54 -0.57
CA ARG A 86 -1.30 -3.30 -1.19
C ARG A 86 -2.45 -3.79 -0.33
N GLU A 87 -2.36 -5.00 0.23
CA GLU A 87 -3.41 -5.51 1.11
C GLU A 87 -3.62 -4.65 2.36
N ASP A 88 -2.52 -4.20 2.98
CA ASP A 88 -2.58 -3.33 4.16
C ASP A 88 -3.19 -1.97 3.82
N PHE A 89 -2.87 -1.42 2.66
CA PHE A 89 -3.49 -0.20 2.15
C PHE A 89 -5.01 -0.38 1.98
N VAL A 90 -5.44 -1.44 1.31
CA VAL A 90 -6.88 -1.75 1.10
C VAL A 90 -7.60 -1.95 2.44
N LYS A 91 -6.98 -2.64 3.41
CA LYS A 91 -7.54 -2.79 4.76
C LYS A 91 -7.73 -1.44 5.44
N LYS A 92 -6.78 -0.50 5.31
CA LYS A 92 -6.92 0.86 5.85
C LYS A 92 -8.04 1.64 5.14
N GLN A 93 -8.13 1.55 3.81
CA GLN A 93 -9.19 2.20 3.02
C GLN A 93 -10.58 1.73 3.47
N ARG A 94 -10.77 0.42 3.63
CA ARG A 94 -12.04 -0.17 4.11
C ARG A 94 -12.42 0.30 5.50
N LYS A 95 -11.45 0.39 6.43
CA LYS A 95 -11.69 0.94 7.77
C LYS A 95 -12.16 2.39 7.72
N MET A 96 -11.57 3.20 6.84
CA MET A 96 -11.97 4.60 6.67
C MET A 96 -13.37 4.75 6.07
N LYS A 97 -13.72 3.95 5.04
CA LYS A 97 -15.09 3.90 4.49
C LYS A 97 -16.12 3.51 5.56
N HIS A 98 -15.78 2.54 6.42
CA HIS A 98 -16.67 2.14 7.51
C HIS A 98 -16.83 3.25 8.56
N LEU A 99 -15.76 3.98 8.88
CA LEU A 99 -15.83 5.12 9.80
C LEU A 99 -16.70 6.26 9.24
N ASP A 100 -16.53 6.60 7.96
CA ASP A 100 -17.35 7.58 7.26
C ASP A 100 -18.84 7.23 7.31
N TRP A 101 -19.17 5.97 7.01
CA TRP A 101 -20.52 5.45 7.12
C TRP A 101 -21.08 5.61 8.53
N TYR A 102 -20.31 5.23 9.55
CA TYR A 102 -20.72 5.37 10.96
C TYR A 102 -21.00 6.82 11.35
N LEU A 103 -20.11 7.75 10.98
CA LEU A 103 -20.28 9.19 11.27
C LEU A 103 -21.51 9.77 10.57
N THR A 104 -21.77 9.36 9.33
CA THR A 104 -22.95 9.78 8.56
C THR A 104 -24.26 9.28 9.21
N VAL A 105 -24.30 8.01 9.62
CA VAL A 105 -25.45 7.44 10.33
C VAL A 105 -25.68 8.14 11.67
N LYS A 106 -24.61 8.38 12.44
CA LYS A 106 -24.69 9.09 13.73
C LYS A 106 -25.25 10.50 13.56
N LYS A 107 -24.70 11.29 12.64
CA LYS A 107 -25.19 12.65 12.35
C LYS A 107 -26.67 12.67 11.99
N THR A 108 -27.10 11.72 11.17
CA THR A 108 -28.51 11.59 10.75
C THR A 108 -29.41 11.17 11.93
N SER A 109 -28.92 10.29 12.81
CA SER A 109 -29.62 9.87 14.02
C SER A 109 -29.76 11.02 15.02
N ASP A 110 -28.70 11.80 15.25
CA ASP A 110 -28.69 12.94 16.15
C ASP A 110 -29.69 14.02 15.68
N GLN A 111 -29.77 14.27 14.36
CA GLN A 111 -30.76 15.19 13.77
C GLN A 111 -32.21 14.68 13.86
N ARG A 112 -32.43 13.37 13.94
CA ARG A 112 -33.78 12.78 14.06
C ARG A 112 -34.26 12.65 15.50
N ASN A 113 -33.39 12.89 16.48
CA ASN A 113 -33.74 12.72 17.89
C ASN A 113 -34.12 14.06 18.53
N PRO A 114 -35.41 14.31 18.81
CA PRO A 114 -35.89 15.60 19.33
C PRO A 114 -35.39 15.93 20.74
N LYS A 115 -34.74 14.99 21.46
CA LYS A 115 -34.14 15.24 22.78
C LYS A 115 -32.92 16.18 22.76
N TYR A 116 -32.29 16.40 21.61
CA TYR A 116 -31.07 17.23 21.51
C TYR A 116 -31.29 18.57 20.78
N TYR A 117 -32.54 18.88 20.40
CA TYR A 117 -32.94 20.22 19.97
C TYR A 117 -33.49 20.97 21.19
N ILE A 118 -32.60 21.57 21.98
CA ILE A 118 -32.93 22.64 22.94
C ILE A 118 -32.20 23.90 22.47
#